data_AF-A0A2A4QJV4-F1
#
_entry.id   AF-A0A2A4QJV4-F1
#
_cell.length_a   1.000
_cell.length_b   1.000
_cell.length_c   1.000
_cell.angle_alpha   90.00
_cell.angle_beta   90.00
_cell.angle_gamma   90.00
#
_symmetry.space_group_name_H-M   'P 1'
#
loop_
_entity.id
_entity.type
_entity.pdbx_description
1 polymer ?
#
loop_
_entity_poly.entity_id
_entity_poly.type
_entity_poly.pdbx_seq_one_letter_code
_entity_poly.pdbx_strand_id
1 'polypeptide(L)'
;ANNEGNICAELNKQGKSCGFFSSGHERKDIIWNWPTLGDWVHVEGLWLWDRGHPPARTEIHPARLIAVRRNLPVFTKLNGRNWGYATRVDVFASGDGGAMNNNRTNVPDYIHKVKMSDKDYKFRVKQILPRPSANSQLKYRIFTRKGDTYSGELKTVGYPIGDVNPNDAFLEISIPWKSLPDTAVFARTIYIYWDEADGVAASVKMNKYKVSVRSLRFRHRKEFISKAEYRVFLEVGGDWLFLNDFADVENILDEGLGKTRKRKIKIDQNFTIYLPEGKEFRVHAGGWEADGVNNIFGRLMNQYSPCNPETRKWIMDNLDIISPLKLKGCMDDHIGEVHAMHNALEIGEGKSYSMKSDGRKEKEICLCESGKQKNRFVLKYTIAPATY
;
A
#
# COMPACT_ATOMS: atom_id res chain seq x y z
N ALA A 1 8.60 -12.99 -9.01
CA ALA A 1 8.57 -12.40 -10.35
C ALA A 1 10.01 -12.30 -10.73
N ASN A 2 10.47 -13.12 -11.69
CA ASN A 2 11.86 -13.02 -12.09
C ASN A 2 12.18 -11.61 -12.62
N ASN A 3 11.14 -10.87 -13.07
CA ASN A 3 11.22 -9.48 -13.54
C ASN A 3 12.33 -9.32 -14.60
N GLU A 4 12.67 -10.39 -15.31
CA GLU A 4 13.77 -10.40 -16.26
C GLU A 4 13.53 -9.35 -17.35
N GLY A 5 14.54 -8.49 -17.58
CA GLY A 5 14.44 -7.36 -18.51
C GLY A 5 13.77 -6.11 -17.93
N ASN A 6 13.23 -6.17 -16.70
CA ASN A 6 12.78 -4.98 -15.99
C ASN A 6 13.95 -4.33 -15.25
N ILE A 7 14.20 -3.05 -15.50
CA ILE A 7 15.26 -2.27 -14.83
C ILE A 7 15.15 -2.24 -13.30
N CYS A 8 13.97 -2.57 -12.77
CA CYS A 8 13.68 -2.67 -11.36
C CYS A 8 13.98 -4.01 -10.70
N ALA A 9 14.25 -5.05 -11.50
CA ALA A 9 14.25 -6.43 -11.02
C ALA A 9 15.17 -6.61 -9.81
N GLU A 10 16.40 -6.14 -9.92
CA GLU A 10 17.42 -6.30 -8.89
C GLU A 10 17.10 -5.53 -7.61
N LEU A 11 16.58 -4.31 -7.72
CA LEU A 11 16.11 -3.54 -6.56
C LEU A 11 14.97 -4.29 -5.84
N ASN A 12 13.96 -4.72 -6.58
CA ASN A 12 12.80 -5.41 -6.02
C ASN A 12 13.18 -6.75 -5.37
N LYS A 13 14.13 -7.50 -5.97
CA LYS A 13 14.69 -8.74 -5.38
C LYS A 13 15.39 -8.47 -4.05
N GLN A 14 16.06 -7.33 -3.90
CA GLN A 14 16.71 -6.91 -2.66
C GLN A 14 15.74 -6.35 -1.61
N GLY A 15 14.44 -6.28 -1.89
CA GLY A 15 13.46 -5.61 -1.03
C GLY A 15 13.60 -4.09 -1.02
N LYS A 16 14.31 -3.52 -2.00
CA LYS A 16 14.30 -2.09 -2.27
C LYS A 16 13.16 -1.86 -3.25
N SER A 17 12.21 -1.00 -2.91
CA SER A 17 11.19 -0.69 -3.90
C SER A 17 11.78 0.22 -4.96
N CYS A 18 11.77 -0.25 -6.20
CA CYS A 18 12.02 0.62 -7.34
C CYS A 18 10.77 1.42 -7.74
N GLY A 19 9.59 1.03 -7.23
CA GLY A 19 8.30 1.14 -7.92
C GLY A 19 7.29 2.04 -7.23
N PHE A 20 6.11 2.13 -7.86
CA PHE A 20 5.13 3.15 -7.54
C PHE A 20 4.65 3.11 -6.09
N PHE A 21 4.47 4.30 -5.49
CA PHE A 21 4.07 4.48 -4.10
C PHE A 21 4.98 3.85 -3.04
N SER A 22 6.23 3.56 -3.34
CA SER A 22 7.15 3.03 -2.33
C SER A 22 8.60 3.43 -2.58
N SER A 23 8.86 4.43 -3.42
CA SER A 23 10.23 4.97 -3.58
C SER A 23 10.83 5.34 -2.22
N GLY A 24 12.06 4.88 -1.97
CA GLY A 24 12.73 5.00 -0.67
C GLY A 24 12.34 3.95 0.38
N HIS A 25 11.43 3.01 0.06
CA HIS A 25 11.15 1.85 0.90
C HIS A 25 12.37 0.93 0.94
N GLU A 26 12.79 0.63 2.16
CA GLU A 26 13.80 -0.38 2.43
C GLU A 26 13.16 -1.59 3.10
N ARG A 27 13.85 -2.72 2.98
CA ARG A 27 13.41 -3.99 3.54
C ARG A 27 13.03 -3.83 5.02
N LYS A 28 11.84 -4.30 5.38
CA LYS A 28 11.21 -4.27 6.73
C LYS A 28 10.62 -2.91 7.13
N ASP A 29 10.65 -1.91 6.25
CA ASP A 29 9.91 -0.67 6.48
C ASP A 29 8.39 -0.91 6.44
N ILE A 30 7.65 0.01 7.06
CA ILE A 30 6.20 0.11 6.90
C ILE A 30 5.92 0.81 5.56
N ILE A 31 5.06 0.20 4.74
CA ILE A 31 4.51 0.85 3.55
C ILE A 31 3.39 1.81 4.02
N TRP A 32 3.80 3.02 4.34
CA TRP A 32 3.05 4.00 5.12
C TRP A 32 2.00 4.78 4.32
N ASN A 33 1.98 4.66 3.00
CA ASN A 33 1.13 5.45 2.10
C ASN A 33 0.11 4.59 1.31
N TRP A 34 0.04 3.28 1.58
CA TRP A 34 -1.00 2.44 1.00
C TRP A 34 -2.31 2.60 1.78
N PRO A 35 -3.45 2.84 1.09
CA PRO A 35 -4.72 3.01 1.75
C PRO A 35 -5.21 1.69 2.39
N THR A 36 -6.01 1.82 3.43
CA THR A 36 -6.75 0.71 4.04
C THR A 36 -8.26 0.98 4.01
N LEU A 37 -9.06 0.02 4.46
CA LEU A 37 -10.52 0.17 4.49
C LEU A 37 -10.92 1.38 5.36
N GLY A 38 -11.76 2.25 4.80
CA GLY A 38 -12.28 3.45 5.47
C GLY A 38 -11.41 4.71 5.32
N ASP A 39 -10.18 4.59 4.79
CA ASP A 39 -9.37 5.75 4.48
C ASP A 39 -10.03 6.60 3.40
N TRP A 40 -9.82 7.92 3.46
CA TRP A 40 -10.11 8.80 2.34
C TRP A 40 -8.88 8.88 1.44
N VAL A 41 -9.10 8.81 0.12
CA VAL A 41 -8.02 8.79 -0.87
C VAL A 41 -8.30 9.82 -1.96
N HIS A 42 -7.30 10.65 -2.23
CA HIS A 42 -7.23 11.46 -3.46
C HIS A 42 -6.15 10.87 -4.35
N VAL A 43 -6.50 10.57 -5.60
CA VAL A 43 -5.57 10.01 -6.59
C VAL A 43 -5.59 10.90 -7.82
N GLU A 44 -4.41 11.20 -8.35
CA GLU A 44 -4.27 11.79 -9.67
C GLU A 44 -3.37 10.92 -10.52
N GLY A 45 -3.71 10.80 -11.80
CA GLY A 45 -2.98 9.96 -12.76
C GLY A 45 -3.58 10.07 -14.14
N LEU A 46 -3.15 9.17 -15.02
CA LEU A 46 -3.73 9.02 -16.34
C LEU A 46 -5.07 8.27 -16.21
N TRP A 47 -6.16 8.92 -16.58
CA TRP A 47 -7.48 8.29 -16.64
C TRP A 47 -7.62 7.53 -17.95
N LEU A 48 -7.86 6.22 -17.85
CA LEU A 48 -7.97 5.29 -18.96
C LEU A 48 -9.38 4.72 -19.03
N TRP A 49 -9.87 4.54 -20.25
CA TRP A 49 -11.04 3.70 -20.51
C TRP A 49 -10.55 2.34 -21.03
N ASP A 50 -10.51 1.36 -20.14
CA ASP A 50 -10.11 -0.01 -20.47
C ASP A 50 -11.27 -0.75 -21.14
N ARG A 51 -11.11 -0.98 -22.45
CA ARG A 51 -12.01 -1.80 -23.27
C ARG A 51 -11.41 -3.17 -23.62
N GLY A 52 -10.16 -3.43 -23.21
CA GLY A 52 -9.44 -4.67 -23.48
C GLY A 52 -9.85 -5.81 -22.55
N HIS A 53 -10.36 -5.49 -21.35
CA HIS A 53 -10.83 -6.47 -20.38
C HIS A 53 -12.34 -6.31 -20.12
N PRO A 54 -13.19 -7.20 -20.66
CA PRO A 54 -14.62 -7.16 -20.38
C PRO A 54 -14.96 -7.47 -18.90
N PRO A 55 -15.93 -6.77 -18.28
CA PRO A 55 -16.64 -5.61 -18.81
C PRO A 55 -15.75 -4.37 -18.83
N ALA A 56 -15.97 -3.46 -19.79
CA ALA A 56 -15.21 -2.23 -19.89
C ALA A 56 -15.26 -1.42 -18.59
N ARG A 57 -14.12 -0.92 -18.15
CA ARG A 57 -13.94 -0.20 -16.89
C ARG A 57 -13.13 1.05 -17.11
N THR A 58 -13.23 1.99 -16.20
CA THR A 58 -12.29 3.11 -16.12
C THR A 58 -11.25 2.81 -15.06
N GLU A 59 -10.02 3.24 -15.32
CA GLU A 59 -8.88 3.06 -14.42
C GLU A 59 -8.10 4.38 -14.33
N ILE A 60 -7.43 4.62 -13.21
CA ILE A 60 -6.37 5.63 -13.13
C ILE A 60 -5.05 4.88 -13.12
N HIS A 61 -4.35 4.83 -14.26
CA HIS A 61 -3.08 4.11 -14.35
C HIS A 61 -2.08 4.69 -15.40
N PRO A 62 -0.82 4.93 -14.99
CA PRO A 62 -0.41 4.95 -13.61
C PRO A 62 -0.95 6.18 -12.89
N ALA A 63 -1.13 6.05 -11.59
CA ALA A 63 -1.22 7.22 -10.75
C ALA A 63 0.13 8.00 -10.79
N ARG A 64 0.11 9.26 -10.38
CA ARG A 64 1.29 10.14 -10.21
C ARG A 64 1.28 10.87 -8.87
N LEU A 65 0.11 10.94 -8.22
CA LEU A 65 -0.06 11.44 -6.86
C LEU A 65 -1.12 10.61 -6.14
N ILE A 66 -0.86 10.29 -4.88
CA ILE A 66 -1.83 9.79 -3.93
C ILE A 66 -1.73 10.58 -2.62
N ALA A 67 -2.87 10.93 -2.05
CA ALA A 67 -2.98 11.41 -0.69
C ALA A 67 -3.97 10.52 0.06
N VAL A 68 -3.52 9.92 1.16
CA VAL A 68 -4.31 9.01 1.99
C VAL A 68 -4.52 9.65 3.35
N ARG A 69 -5.75 10.06 3.65
CA ARG A 69 -6.12 10.48 5.01
C ARG A 69 -6.59 9.26 5.78
N ARG A 70 -5.86 8.91 6.83
CA ARG A 70 -6.21 7.79 7.69
C ARG A 70 -7.57 7.98 8.37
N ASN A 71 -8.33 6.89 8.44
CA ASN A 71 -9.61 6.88 9.15
C ASN A 71 -9.46 6.95 10.67
N LEU A 72 -8.27 6.60 11.19
CA LEU A 72 -7.96 6.63 12.62
C LEU A 72 -6.98 7.76 12.93
N PRO A 73 -7.12 8.40 14.10
CA PRO A 73 -6.16 9.38 14.55
C PRO A 73 -4.86 8.72 14.98
N VAL A 74 -3.82 9.53 15.08
CA VAL A 74 -2.54 9.14 15.67
C VAL A 74 -2.20 10.07 16.81
N PHE A 75 -1.51 9.55 17.83
CA PHE A 75 -0.89 10.38 18.87
C PHE A 75 0.59 10.54 18.54
N THR A 76 1.01 11.78 18.27
CA THR A 76 2.35 12.07 17.77
C THR A 76 2.88 13.39 18.32
N LYS A 77 4.19 13.64 18.17
CA LYS A 77 4.80 14.93 18.49
C LYS A 77 4.34 15.99 17.49
N LEU A 78 4.06 17.20 17.94
CA LEU A 78 3.48 18.25 17.11
C LEU A 78 4.26 19.57 17.26
N ASN A 79 4.05 20.53 16.37
CA ASN A 79 4.82 21.78 16.43
C ASN A 79 4.33 22.62 17.63
N GLY A 80 5.26 23.06 18.47
CA GLY A 80 4.98 23.87 19.67
C GLY A 80 4.38 23.10 20.86
N ARG A 81 4.21 21.76 20.77
CA ARG A 81 3.73 20.92 21.88
C ARG A 81 4.41 19.55 21.89
N ASN A 82 4.51 18.92 23.07
CA ASN A 82 5.21 17.64 23.19
C ASN A 82 4.49 16.51 22.44
N TRP A 83 3.20 16.31 22.68
CA TRP A 83 2.39 15.25 22.05
C TRP A 83 0.93 15.68 21.90
N GLY A 84 0.20 15.05 20.99
CA GLY A 84 -1.24 15.23 20.83
C GLY A 84 -1.81 14.39 19.70
N TYR A 85 -3.13 14.29 19.65
CA TYR A 85 -3.86 13.65 18.57
C TYR A 85 -3.84 14.49 17.29
N ALA A 86 -3.74 13.79 16.16
CA ALA A 86 -3.78 14.38 14.84
C ALA A 86 -4.44 13.44 13.84
N THR A 87 -5.02 14.02 12.78
CA THR A 87 -5.32 13.30 11.54
C THR A 87 -4.01 13.08 10.78
N ARG A 88 -3.71 11.83 10.42
CA ARG A 88 -2.56 11.48 9.58
C ARG A 88 -2.96 11.52 8.10
N VAL A 89 -2.18 12.25 7.30
CA VAL A 89 -2.32 12.29 5.85
C VAL A 89 -1.00 11.88 5.22
N ASP A 90 -1.00 10.76 4.52
CA ASP A 90 0.18 10.21 3.86
C ASP A 90 0.15 10.59 2.39
N VAL A 91 1.11 11.38 1.92
CA VAL A 91 1.12 11.94 0.57
C VAL A 91 2.37 11.51 -0.17
N PHE A 92 2.16 10.86 -1.31
CA PHE A 92 3.23 10.44 -2.22
C PHE A 92 2.93 10.93 -3.63
N ALA A 93 3.91 11.58 -4.27
CA ALA A 93 3.82 11.97 -5.67
C ALA A 93 5.17 11.82 -6.36
N SER A 94 5.14 11.26 -7.57
CA SER A 94 6.33 11.01 -8.38
C SER A 94 5.91 10.78 -9.83
N GLY A 95 6.77 11.17 -10.76
CA GLY A 95 6.61 10.83 -12.17
C GLY A 95 6.86 9.36 -12.49
N ASP A 96 7.37 8.55 -11.56
CA ASP A 96 7.73 7.15 -11.79
C ASP A 96 6.56 6.15 -11.76
N GLY A 97 5.41 6.58 -12.29
CA GLY A 97 4.08 5.96 -12.35
C GLY A 97 4.03 4.44 -12.51
N GLY A 98 4.75 3.94 -13.49
CA GLY A 98 4.73 2.54 -13.87
C GLY A 98 5.85 2.21 -14.81
N ALA A 99 5.86 0.98 -15.32
CA ALA A 99 6.95 0.54 -16.19
C ALA A 99 6.98 1.29 -17.53
N MET A 100 5.82 1.66 -18.08
CA MET A 100 5.67 2.35 -19.38
C MET A 100 5.59 3.88 -19.30
N ASN A 101 5.34 4.43 -18.11
CA ASN A 101 5.28 5.88 -17.87
C ASN A 101 6.10 6.18 -16.61
N ASN A 102 7.34 6.67 -16.78
CA ASN A 102 8.22 7.02 -15.68
C ASN A 102 9.33 8.01 -16.09
N ASN A 103 9.96 8.64 -15.11
CA ASN A 103 11.02 9.63 -15.28
C ASN A 103 12.42 9.09 -14.94
N ARG A 104 12.57 7.77 -14.78
CA ARG A 104 13.87 7.14 -14.52
C ARG A 104 14.84 7.37 -15.68
N THR A 105 16.13 7.36 -15.36
CA THR A 105 17.22 7.36 -16.34
C THR A 105 17.47 5.94 -16.86
N ASN A 106 18.15 5.81 -17.99
CA ASN A 106 18.53 4.52 -18.60
C ASN A 106 17.35 3.57 -18.88
N VAL A 107 16.18 4.14 -19.17
CA VAL A 107 15.01 3.39 -19.65
C VAL A 107 14.97 3.39 -21.17
N PRO A 108 14.33 2.40 -21.81
CA PRO A 108 14.14 2.40 -23.25
C PRO A 108 13.47 3.69 -23.76
N ASP A 109 13.80 4.12 -24.98
CA ASP A 109 13.32 5.40 -25.55
C ASP A 109 11.80 5.45 -25.78
N TYR A 110 11.14 4.29 -25.83
CA TYR A 110 9.68 4.20 -25.97
C TYR A 110 8.92 4.38 -24.64
N ILE A 111 9.62 4.56 -23.52
CA ILE A 111 9.01 4.85 -22.22
C ILE A 111 8.57 6.31 -22.17
N HIS A 112 7.31 6.52 -21.80
CA HIS A 112 6.73 7.86 -21.73
C HIS A 112 7.21 8.61 -20.50
N LYS A 113 7.73 9.82 -20.69
CA LYS A 113 8.08 10.72 -19.59
C LYS A 113 6.83 11.41 -19.05
N VAL A 114 6.72 11.47 -17.72
CA VAL A 114 5.59 12.06 -17.02
C VAL A 114 5.95 13.48 -16.63
N LYS A 115 5.25 14.47 -17.20
CA LYS A 115 5.43 15.86 -16.81
C LYS A 115 4.72 16.14 -15.49
N MET A 116 5.46 16.10 -14.39
CA MET A 116 4.96 16.46 -13.07
C MET A 116 4.78 17.97 -12.94
N SER A 117 5.64 18.72 -13.60
CA SER A 117 5.69 20.19 -13.68
C SER A 117 4.59 20.82 -14.55
N ASP A 118 3.73 20.04 -15.20
CA ASP A 118 2.60 20.61 -15.96
C ASP A 118 1.61 21.39 -15.07
N LYS A 119 1.54 21.06 -13.77
CA LYS A 119 0.64 21.72 -12.83
C LYS A 119 1.11 21.65 -11.38
N ASP A 120 0.49 22.49 -10.56
CA ASP A 120 0.51 22.32 -9.11
C ASP A 120 -0.62 21.36 -8.71
N TYR A 121 -0.36 20.56 -7.69
CA TYR A 121 -1.35 19.60 -7.19
C TYR A 121 -2.10 20.20 -6.02
N LYS A 122 -3.43 20.06 -6.00
CA LYS A 122 -4.27 20.64 -4.96
C LYS A 122 -5.34 19.65 -4.52
N PHE A 123 -5.52 19.53 -3.21
CA PHE A 123 -6.56 18.69 -2.63
C PHE A 123 -6.96 19.20 -1.24
N ARG A 124 -8.17 18.84 -0.81
CA ARG A 124 -8.73 19.21 0.50
C ARG A 124 -8.83 17.99 1.38
N VAL A 125 -8.38 18.10 2.63
CA VAL A 125 -8.41 16.99 3.59
C VAL A 125 -9.21 17.38 4.81
N LYS A 126 -10.33 16.69 5.02
CA LYS A 126 -11.18 16.86 6.20
C LYS A 126 -10.45 16.41 7.48
N GLN A 127 -10.50 17.24 8.51
CA GLN A 127 -10.09 16.90 9.88
C GLN A 127 -11.11 15.92 10.49
N ILE A 128 -10.65 14.77 10.97
CA ILE A 128 -11.56 13.72 11.52
C ILE A 128 -11.81 13.89 13.02
N LEU A 129 -10.96 14.65 13.70
CA LEU A 129 -11.09 14.91 15.14
C LEU A 129 -11.99 16.12 15.37
N PRO A 130 -13.01 16.02 16.25
CA PRO A 130 -13.86 17.16 16.56
C PRO A 130 -13.05 18.29 17.20
N ARG A 131 -13.48 19.52 16.90
CA ARG A 131 -12.87 20.75 17.35
C ARG A 131 -12.97 20.86 18.89
N PRO A 132 -11.86 21.10 19.62
CA PRO A 132 -11.89 21.21 21.08
C PRO A 132 -12.73 22.38 21.60
N SER A 133 -12.59 23.56 20.99
CA SER A 133 -13.33 24.76 21.35
C SER A 133 -13.59 25.66 20.13
N ALA A 134 -14.43 26.68 20.29
CA ALA A 134 -14.67 27.69 19.25
C ALA A 134 -13.43 28.53 18.90
N ASN A 135 -12.38 28.50 19.74
CA ASN A 135 -11.13 29.24 19.53
C ASN A 135 -10.04 28.40 18.87
N SER A 136 -10.14 27.06 18.92
CA SER A 136 -9.10 26.16 18.39
C SER A 136 -8.89 26.38 16.90
N GLN A 137 -7.62 26.45 16.47
CA GLN A 137 -7.22 26.62 15.09
C GLN A 137 -6.66 25.32 14.53
N LEU A 138 -6.85 25.12 13.22
CA LEU A 138 -6.18 24.02 12.52
C LEU A 138 -4.71 24.39 12.28
N LYS A 139 -3.82 23.54 12.79
CA LYS A 139 -2.39 23.56 12.51
C LYS A 139 -1.97 22.26 11.84
N TYR A 140 -0.75 22.25 11.33
CA TYR A 140 -0.18 21.06 10.73
C TYR A 140 1.30 20.92 11.05
N ARG A 141 1.78 19.69 10.95
CA ARG A 141 3.20 19.34 11.01
C ARG A 141 3.52 18.42 9.84
N ILE A 142 4.60 18.72 9.13
CA ILE A 142 5.10 17.91 8.03
C ILE A 142 6.21 17.01 8.56
N PHE A 143 6.17 15.73 8.16
CA PHE A 143 7.21 14.75 8.40
C PHE A 143 7.69 14.19 7.06
N THR A 144 8.95 14.44 6.72
CA THR A 144 9.59 13.93 5.51
C THR A 144 9.87 12.44 5.64
N ARG A 145 9.52 11.65 4.62
CA ARG A 145 9.74 10.21 4.55
C ARG A 145 10.99 9.90 3.74
N LYS A 146 11.50 8.67 3.86
CA LYS A 146 12.59 8.18 3.01
C LYS A 146 12.21 8.31 1.54
N GLY A 147 13.17 8.68 0.71
CA GLY A 147 12.97 8.87 -0.72
C GLY A 147 12.40 10.24 -1.14
N ASP A 148 12.08 11.14 -0.21
CA ASP A 148 11.68 12.52 -0.56
C ASP A 148 12.88 13.28 -1.14
N THR A 149 12.76 13.72 -2.39
CA THR A 149 13.73 14.57 -3.09
C THR A 149 13.12 15.91 -3.52
N TYR A 150 11.87 16.16 -3.12
CA TYR A 150 11.13 17.36 -3.46
C TYR A 150 11.63 18.55 -2.63
N SER A 151 12.11 19.60 -3.29
CA SER A 151 12.67 20.78 -2.61
C SER A 151 11.66 21.91 -2.39
N GLY A 152 10.47 21.82 -2.98
CA GLY A 152 9.45 22.87 -2.86
C GLY A 152 8.86 22.99 -1.45
N GLU A 153 8.29 24.16 -1.18
CA GLU A 153 7.49 24.42 0.02
C GLU A 153 6.02 24.06 -0.25
N LEU A 154 5.40 23.35 0.70
CA LEU A 154 3.98 23.08 0.68
C LEU A 154 3.20 24.35 1.04
N LYS A 155 2.13 24.67 0.31
CA LYS A 155 1.20 25.74 0.70
C LYS A 155 -0.05 25.13 1.30
N THR A 156 -0.52 25.70 2.41
CA THR A 156 -1.71 25.21 3.11
C THR A 156 -2.62 26.35 3.53
N VAL A 157 -3.93 26.13 3.46
CA VAL A 157 -4.94 27.05 4.00
C VAL A 157 -5.89 26.26 4.90
N GLY A 158 -6.02 26.68 6.16
CA GLY A 158 -6.86 26.02 7.16
C GLY A 158 -8.26 26.61 7.19
N TYR A 159 -9.27 25.74 7.19
CA TYR A 159 -10.69 26.09 7.29
C TYR A 159 -11.27 25.46 8.57
N PRO A 160 -11.10 26.08 9.74
CA PRO A 160 -11.45 25.47 11.04
C PRO A 160 -12.95 25.29 11.27
N ILE A 161 -13.79 25.97 10.50
CA ILE A 161 -15.25 25.86 10.53
C ILE A 161 -15.84 25.31 9.22
N GLY A 162 -14.97 24.83 8.31
CA GLY A 162 -15.35 24.43 6.96
C GLY A 162 -15.62 25.61 6.03
N ASP A 163 -16.24 25.30 4.90
CA ASP A 163 -16.69 26.20 3.83
C ASP A 163 -18.08 25.72 3.35
N VAL A 164 -18.62 26.28 2.27
CA VAL A 164 -19.91 25.85 1.68
C VAL A 164 -19.89 24.36 1.35
N ASN A 165 -18.74 23.84 0.90
CA ASN A 165 -18.54 22.42 0.64
C ASN A 165 -17.03 22.05 0.72
N PRO A 166 -16.56 21.31 1.75
CA PRO A 166 -17.32 20.72 2.84
C PRO A 166 -17.60 21.69 4.00
N ASN A 167 -18.72 21.50 4.69
CA ASN A 167 -19.11 22.24 5.90
C ASN A 167 -18.33 21.80 7.16
N ASP A 168 -17.56 20.72 7.06
CA ASP A 168 -16.65 20.27 8.11
C ASP A 168 -15.30 20.96 8.03
N ALA A 169 -14.57 21.01 9.14
CA ALA A 169 -13.22 21.54 9.17
C ALA A 169 -12.26 20.77 8.23
N PHE A 170 -11.45 21.48 7.44
CA PHE A 170 -10.49 20.89 6.52
C PHE A 170 -9.22 21.73 6.34
N LEU A 171 -8.17 21.09 5.82
CA LEU A 171 -6.96 21.75 5.35
C LEU A 171 -6.94 21.64 3.81
N GLU A 172 -6.86 22.77 3.12
CA GLU A 172 -6.53 22.79 1.69
C GLU A 172 -5.01 22.74 1.54
N ILE A 173 -4.52 21.81 0.74
CA ILE A 173 -3.11 21.55 0.53
C ILE A 173 -2.79 21.77 -0.94
N SER A 174 -1.74 22.54 -1.21
CA SER A 174 -1.18 22.78 -2.54
C SER A 174 0.30 22.38 -2.56
N ILE A 175 0.70 21.59 -3.56
CA ILE A 175 2.08 21.16 -3.84
C ILE A 175 2.53 21.85 -5.13
N PRO A 176 3.29 22.96 -5.04
CA PRO A 176 3.76 23.70 -6.22
C PRO A 176 4.84 22.93 -7.00
N TRP A 177 4.52 22.45 -8.21
CA TRP A 177 5.46 21.63 -9.00
C TRP A 177 5.95 22.31 -10.28
N LYS A 178 5.30 23.37 -10.75
CA LYS A 178 5.57 23.93 -12.09
C LYS A 178 7.02 24.32 -12.37
N SER A 179 7.78 24.67 -11.34
CA SER A 179 9.19 25.08 -11.44
C SER A 179 10.16 24.04 -10.88
N LEU A 180 9.73 22.80 -10.67
CA LEU A 180 10.53 21.73 -10.08
C LEU A 180 10.77 20.60 -11.07
N PRO A 181 11.85 19.81 -10.90
CA PRO A 181 12.15 18.69 -11.78
C PRO A 181 11.02 17.65 -11.81
N ASP A 182 10.76 17.09 -12.99
CA ASP A 182 9.81 15.98 -13.16
C ASP A 182 10.28 14.69 -12.47
N THR A 183 11.57 14.58 -12.18
CA THR A 183 12.21 13.49 -11.45
C THR A 183 12.09 13.61 -9.92
N ALA A 184 11.58 14.73 -9.40
CA ALA A 184 11.42 14.91 -7.97
C ALA A 184 10.41 13.90 -7.38
N VAL A 185 10.60 13.55 -6.11
CA VAL A 185 9.72 12.64 -5.36
C VAL A 185 9.24 13.39 -4.12
N PHE A 186 7.93 13.60 -4.03
CA PHE A 186 7.28 14.09 -2.83
C PHE A 186 6.85 12.89 -1.99
N ALA A 187 7.40 12.74 -0.79
CA ALA A 187 7.10 11.64 0.12
C ALA A 187 7.02 12.18 1.55
N ARG A 188 5.82 12.63 1.95
CA ARG A 188 5.62 13.27 3.26
C ARG A 188 4.35 12.81 3.93
N THR A 189 4.40 12.73 5.26
CA THR A 189 3.21 12.63 6.11
C THR A 189 2.89 14.01 6.68
N ILE A 190 1.64 14.43 6.56
CA ILE A 190 1.11 15.68 7.13
C ILE A 190 0.21 15.30 8.30
N TYR A 191 0.53 15.79 9.49
CA TYR A 191 -0.31 15.65 10.68
C TYR A 191 -1.13 16.91 10.84
N ILE A 192 -2.45 16.81 10.70
CA ILE A 192 -3.40 17.92 10.87
C ILE A 192 -3.99 17.84 12.28
N TYR A 193 -3.89 18.93 13.05
CA TYR A 193 -4.29 18.92 14.46
C TYR A 193 -4.91 20.24 14.91
N TRP A 194 -5.71 20.17 15.96
CA TRP A 194 -6.17 21.34 16.70
C TRP A 194 -5.09 21.80 17.68
N ASP A 195 -4.82 23.09 17.72
CA ASP A 195 -3.74 23.67 18.53
C ASP A 195 -4.06 23.86 20.02
N GLU A 196 -5.18 23.32 20.46
CA GLU A 196 -5.66 23.36 21.84
C GLU A 196 -5.77 21.95 22.42
N ALA A 197 -5.62 21.84 23.75
CA ALA A 197 -5.65 20.59 24.50
C ALA A 197 -4.73 19.51 23.85
N ASP A 198 -5.14 18.26 23.92
CA ASP A 198 -4.47 17.15 23.23
C ASP A 198 -4.86 17.08 21.73
N GLY A 199 -5.45 18.13 21.14
CA GLY A 199 -5.84 18.16 19.74
C GLY A 199 -7.18 17.49 19.43
N VAL A 200 -8.01 17.24 20.44
CA VAL A 200 -9.36 16.69 20.32
C VAL A 200 -10.25 17.22 21.45
N ALA A 201 -11.56 17.33 21.21
CA ALA A 201 -12.52 17.69 22.24
C ALA A 201 -12.53 16.69 23.41
N ALA A 202 -12.66 17.19 24.64
CA ALA A 202 -12.65 16.39 25.87
C ALA A 202 -13.79 15.35 25.95
N SER A 203 -14.86 15.53 25.17
CA SER A 203 -15.95 14.56 25.05
C SER A 203 -15.58 13.29 24.30
N VAL A 204 -14.47 13.29 23.53
CA VAL A 204 -14.03 12.12 22.78
C VAL A 204 -13.23 11.20 23.68
N LYS A 205 -13.79 10.03 23.98
CA LYS A 205 -13.03 8.95 24.60
C LYS A 205 -12.16 8.27 23.56
N MET A 206 -10.86 8.24 23.82
CA MET A 206 -9.86 7.57 22.99
C MET A 206 -9.36 6.32 23.70
N ASN A 207 -9.45 5.17 23.04
CA ASN A 207 -8.84 3.94 23.53
C ASN A 207 -7.47 3.74 22.88
N LYS A 208 -6.47 3.34 23.68
CA LYS A 208 -5.13 2.99 23.18
C LYS A 208 -4.99 1.47 23.22
N TYR A 209 -4.70 0.86 22.08
CA TYR A 209 -4.48 -0.57 21.96
C TYR A 209 -3.10 -0.88 21.41
N LYS A 210 -2.50 -1.95 21.92
CA LYS A 210 -1.33 -2.59 21.32
C LYS A 210 -1.78 -3.86 20.59
N VAL A 211 -1.51 -3.90 19.28
CA VAL A 211 -1.71 -5.09 18.45
C VAL A 211 -0.37 -5.78 18.28
N SER A 212 -0.25 -7.03 18.72
CA SER A 212 0.98 -7.82 18.59
C SER A 212 0.74 -8.98 17.62
N VAL A 213 1.25 -8.87 16.41
CA VAL A 213 1.14 -9.92 15.39
C VAL A 213 2.27 -10.91 15.57
N ARG A 214 1.94 -12.16 15.90
CA ARG A 214 2.92 -13.17 16.32
C ARG A 214 3.40 -14.03 15.16
N SER A 215 2.46 -14.59 14.39
CA SER A 215 2.82 -15.52 13.34
C SER A 215 1.74 -15.72 12.29
N LEU A 216 2.16 -16.12 11.10
CA LEU A 216 1.31 -16.65 10.04
C LEU A 216 1.67 -18.12 9.78
N ARG A 217 0.67 -19.01 9.72
CA ARG A 217 0.86 -20.45 9.49
C ARG A 217 0.06 -20.98 8.31
N PHE A 218 0.71 -21.45 7.26
CA PHE A 218 0.12 -22.19 6.15
C PHE A 218 -0.28 -23.61 6.57
N ARG A 219 -1.53 -24.00 6.27
CA ARG A 219 -2.10 -25.31 6.64
C ARG A 219 -1.92 -26.35 5.55
N HIS A 220 -2.10 -25.96 4.30
CA HIS A 220 -2.00 -26.83 3.12
C HIS A 220 -0.86 -26.34 2.24
N ARG A 221 0.00 -27.25 1.76
CA ARG A 221 0.91 -26.97 0.64
C ARG A 221 0.28 -27.57 -0.62
N LYS A 222 0.28 -26.85 -1.73
CA LYS A 222 -0.18 -27.37 -3.03
C LYS A 222 0.73 -28.54 -3.45
N GLU A 223 2.02 -28.46 -3.14
CA GLU A 223 3.01 -29.47 -3.57
C GLU A 223 3.79 -30.10 -2.40
N PHE A 224 3.92 -31.43 -2.43
CA PHE A 224 4.69 -32.20 -1.44
C PHE A 224 6.21 -32.14 -1.69
N ILE A 225 6.62 -31.84 -2.94
CA ILE A 225 8.02 -31.94 -3.40
C ILE A 225 8.65 -30.56 -3.64
N SER A 226 7.90 -29.60 -4.18
CA SER A 226 8.42 -28.26 -4.49
C SER A 226 8.29 -27.26 -3.32
N LYS A 227 8.84 -26.05 -3.54
CA LYS A 227 8.76 -24.92 -2.62
C LYS A 227 7.54 -24.08 -3.04
N ALA A 228 6.76 -23.61 -2.06
CA ALA A 228 5.65 -22.71 -2.34
C ALA A 228 6.16 -21.27 -2.48
N GLU A 229 5.58 -20.50 -3.41
CA GLU A 229 6.11 -19.20 -3.81
C GLU A 229 5.30 -18.00 -3.29
N TYR A 230 5.18 -17.85 -1.97
CA TYR A 230 4.24 -16.87 -1.40
C TYR A 230 4.72 -15.42 -1.43
N ARG A 231 3.79 -14.50 -1.75
CA ARG A 231 3.90 -13.05 -1.59
C ARG A 231 2.80 -12.61 -0.63
N VAL A 232 3.17 -12.17 0.57
CA VAL A 232 2.18 -11.91 1.64
C VAL A 232 2.32 -10.51 2.21
N PHE A 233 1.19 -9.82 2.30
CA PHE A 233 1.05 -8.53 2.95
C PHE A 233 0.27 -8.67 4.26
N LEU A 234 0.65 -7.86 5.24
CA LEU A 234 -0.03 -7.71 6.52
C LEU A 234 -0.37 -6.23 6.70
N GLU A 235 -1.55 -5.94 7.20
CA GLU A 235 -1.98 -4.58 7.54
C GLU A 235 -2.62 -4.55 8.92
N VAL A 236 -2.26 -3.52 9.68
CA VAL A 236 -2.88 -3.20 10.98
C VAL A 236 -3.11 -1.71 11.06
N GLY A 237 -4.36 -1.27 11.05
CA GLY A 237 -4.74 0.13 11.26
C GLY A 237 -4.13 1.13 10.27
N GLY A 238 -3.89 0.71 9.03
CA GLY A 238 -3.33 1.51 7.94
C GLY A 238 -1.83 1.34 7.72
N ASP A 239 -1.13 0.62 8.61
CA ASP A 239 0.29 0.34 8.45
C ASP A 239 0.48 -1.03 7.78
N TRP A 240 1.06 -1.02 6.58
CA TRP A 240 1.27 -2.21 5.75
C TRP A 240 2.70 -2.74 5.89
N LEU A 241 2.85 -4.06 5.91
CA LEU A 241 4.12 -4.77 5.87
C LEU A 241 4.11 -5.79 4.74
N PHE A 242 5.21 -5.86 3.99
CA PHE A 242 5.48 -6.97 3.10
C PHE A 242 6.24 -8.06 3.87
N LEU A 243 5.61 -9.20 4.13
CA LEU A 243 6.17 -10.20 5.05
C LEU A 243 7.41 -10.90 4.48
N ASN A 244 7.59 -10.90 3.16
CA ASN A 244 8.80 -11.42 2.52
C ASN A 244 10.07 -10.69 2.99
N ASP A 245 9.97 -9.39 3.30
CA ASP A 245 11.08 -8.57 3.79
C ASP A 245 11.66 -9.06 5.11
N PHE A 246 10.91 -9.83 5.89
CA PHE A 246 11.34 -10.30 7.21
C PHE A 246 12.20 -11.57 7.14
N ALA A 247 12.34 -12.19 5.96
CA ALA A 247 13.22 -13.33 5.77
C ALA A 247 14.65 -12.89 5.49
N ASP A 248 15.63 -13.37 6.25
CA ASP A 248 17.04 -12.98 6.10
C ASP A 248 17.72 -13.67 4.92
N VAL A 249 17.46 -13.13 3.73
CA VAL A 249 17.94 -13.61 2.42
C VAL A 249 18.27 -12.42 1.53
N GLU A 250 19.09 -12.65 0.50
CA GLU A 250 19.46 -11.61 -0.47
C GLU A 250 18.30 -11.33 -1.45
N ASN A 251 17.69 -12.39 -1.97
CA ASN A 251 16.57 -12.29 -2.90
C ASN A 251 15.24 -12.62 -2.21
N ILE A 252 14.52 -11.62 -1.71
CA ILE A 252 13.26 -11.83 -0.97
C ILE A 252 12.10 -12.37 -1.83
N LEU A 253 12.24 -12.29 -3.15
CA LEU A 253 11.24 -12.75 -4.11
C LEU A 253 11.49 -14.23 -4.46
N ASP A 254 12.73 -14.63 -4.69
CA ASP A 254 13.05 -16.03 -5.05
C ASP A 254 13.46 -16.87 -3.84
N GLU A 255 13.72 -16.24 -2.69
CA GLU A 255 14.02 -16.88 -1.42
C GLU A 255 13.03 -16.42 -0.33
N GLY A 256 13.31 -16.74 0.94
CA GLY A 256 12.49 -16.28 2.07
C GLY A 256 11.10 -16.92 2.13
N LEU A 257 10.04 -16.10 2.04
CA LEU A 257 8.67 -16.59 1.83
C LEU A 257 8.38 -16.85 0.36
N GLY A 258 9.19 -16.26 -0.53
CA GLY A 258 8.99 -16.26 -1.95
C GLY A 258 9.32 -17.58 -2.64
N LYS A 259 10.15 -18.45 -2.02
CA LYS A 259 10.21 -19.91 -2.27
C LYS A 259 10.51 -20.66 -0.98
N THR A 260 9.48 -21.16 -0.30
CA THR A 260 9.64 -21.71 1.05
C THR A 260 9.04 -23.09 1.26
N ARG A 261 9.69 -23.87 2.12
CA ARG A 261 9.09 -25.03 2.80
C ARG A 261 8.56 -24.64 4.18
N LYS A 262 8.87 -23.47 4.73
CA LYS A 262 8.43 -23.13 6.10
C LYS A 262 6.92 -22.92 6.12
N ARG A 263 6.21 -23.67 6.97
CA ARG A 263 4.76 -23.52 7.15
C ARG A 263 4.40 -22.45 8.16
N LYS A 264 5.28 -22.12 9.09
CA LYS A 264 5.05 -21.12 10.14
C LYS A 264 6.10 -20.03 10.02
N ILE A 265 5.63 -18.80 9.98
CA ILE A 265 6.41 -17.59 9.83
C ILE A 265 6.21 -16.78 11.09
N LYS A 266 7.31 -16.45 11.76
CA LYS A 266 7.32 -15.58 12.94
C LYS A 266 7.37 -14.14 12.45
N ILE A 267 6.47 -13.30 12.95
CA ILE A 267 6.33 -11.89 12.54
C ILE A 267 6.83 -10.99 13.68
N ASP A 268 6.28 -11.21 14.88
CA ASP A 268 6.64 -10.47 16.11
C ASP A 268 6.66 -8.94 15.96
N GLN A 269 5.66 -8.41 15.27
CA GLN A 269 5.49 -6.96 15.08
C GLN A 269 4.43 -6.40 16.02
N ASN A 270 4.65 -5.17 16.47
CA ASN A 270 3.73 -4.45 17.36
C ASN A 270 3.27 -3.15 16.72
N PHE A 271 1.98 -2.87 16.85
CA PHE A 271 1.35 -1.66 16.36
C PHE A 271 0.59 -1.00 17.51
N THR A 272 0.58 0.33 17.53
CA THR A 272 -0.21 1.12 18.49
C THR A 272 -1.37 1.76 17.75
N ILE A 273 -2.58 1.47 18.19
CA ILE A 273 -3.82 1.99 17.60
C ILE A 273 -4.49 2.93 18.61
N TYR A 274 -4.88 4.11 18.13
CA TYR A 274 -5.72 5.05 18.87
C TYR A 274 -7.12 5.01 18.27
N LEU A 275 -8.07 4.48 19.03
CA LEU A 275 -9.42 4.15 18.56
C LEU A 275 -10.45 5.01 19.31
N PRO A 276 -11.08 5.99 18.64
CA PRO A 276 -12.22 6.70 19.20
C PRO A 276 -13.37 5.73 19.52
N GLU A 277 -14.13 6.01 20.57
CA GLU A 277 -15.33 5.23 20.91
C GLU A 277 -16.29 5.12 19.72
N GLY A 278 -16.86 3.94 19.49
CA GLY A 278 -17.76 3.65 18.36
C GLY A 278 -17.07 3.50 17.00
N LYS A 279 -15.74 3.56 16.93
CA LYS A 279 -14.97 3.25 15.71
C LYS A 279 -14.43 1.83 15.72
N GLU A 280 -13.97 1.40 14.55
CA GLU A 280 -13.33 0.11 14.34
C GLU A 280 -12.02 0.26 13.55
N PHE A 281 -11.16 -0.76 13.64
CA PHE A 281 -9.95 -0.87 12.83
C PHE A 281 -9.78 -2.28 12.28
N ARG A 282 -9.01 -2.39 11.20
CA ARG A 282 -8.77 -3.65 10.51
C ARG A 282 -7.43 -4.28 10.91
N VAL A 283 -7.44 -5.60 11.06
CA VAL A 283 -6.26 -6.47 10.94
C VAL A 283 -6.45 -7.34 9.71
N HIS A 284 -5.59 -7.17 8.73
CA HIS A 284 -5.65 -7.87 7.46
C HIS A 284 -4.37 -8.63 7.15
N ALA A 285 -4.49 -9.79 6.52
CA ALA A 285 -3.38 -10.45 5.85
C ALA A 285 -3.88 -11.10 4.57
N GLY A 286 -3.12 -11.02 3.50
CA GLY A 286 -3.51 -11.52 2.19
C GLY A 286 -2.32 -11.59 1.25
N GLY A 287 -2.53 -12.17 0.08
CA GLY A 287 -1.46 -12.35 -0.89
C GLY A 287 -1.76 -13.41 -1.92
N TRP A 288 -0.71 -13.89 -2.56
CA TRP A 288 -0.78 -14.93 -3.58
C TRP A 288 0.43 -15.88 -3.55
N GLU A 289 0.27 -17.04 -4.17
CA GLU A 289 1.34 -17.92 -4.61
C GLU A 289 1.73 -17.48 -6.03
N ALA A 290 3.01 -17.22 -6.25
CA ALA A 290 3.54 -16.75 -7.51
C ALA A 290 3.81 -17.95 -8.45
N ASP A 291 3.17 -17.99 -9.62
CA ASP A 291 3.23 -19.13 -10.55
C ASP A 291 3.66 -18.67 -11.96
N GLY A 292 2.99 -19.15 -13.01
CA GLY A 292 3.36 -18.92 -14.41
C GLY A 292 3.28 -17.44 -14.80
N VAL A 293 2.20 -16.75 -14.40
CA VAL A 293 2.00 -15.33 -14.69
C VAL A 293 3.14 -14.48 -14.16
N ASN A 294 3.59 -14.75 -12.95
CA ASN A 294 4.73 -14.08 -12.32
C ASN A 294 6.05 -14.17 -13.12
N ASN A 295 6.20 -15.14 -14.03
CA ASN A 295 7.37 -15.24 -14.92
C ASN A 295 7.25 -14.43 -16.22
N ILE A 296 6.01 -14.10 -16.60
CA ILE A 296 5.68 -13.34 -17.82
C ILE A 296 5.49 -11.86 -17.47
N PHE A 297 4.92 -11.57 -16.30
CA PHE A 297 4.63 -10.24 -15.83
C PHE A 297 5.91 -9.39 -15.72
N GLY A 298 5.81 -8.13 -16.17
CA GLY A 298 6.92 -7.18 -16.12
C GLY A 298 7.88 -7.21 -17.31
N ARG A 299 7.67 -8.09 -18.30
CA ARG A 299 8.39 -8.02 -19.59
C ARG A 299 7.90 -6.80 -20.39
N LEU A 300 8.82 -5.91 -20.75
CA LEU A 300 8.51 -4.68 -21.47
C LEU A 300 8.71 -4.88 -22.97
N MET A 301 7.71 -4.45 -23.75
CA MET A 301 7.76 -4.38 -25.20
C MET A 301 7.55 -2.93 -25.63
N ASN A 302 8.20 -2.52 -26.73
CA ASN A 302 7.83 -1.27 -27.38
C ASN A 302 6.40 -1.40 -27.93
N GLN A 303 5.47 -0.64 -27.36
CA GLN A 303 4.06 -0.63 -27.77
C GLN A 303 3.84 -0.10 -29.20
N TYR A 304 4.86 0.52 -29.81
CA TYR A 304 4.85 1.00 -31.19
C TYR A 304 5.62 0.08 -32.15
N SER A 305 6.04 -1.10 -31.69
CA SER A 305 6.68 -2.08 -32.55
C SER A 305 5.77 -2.47 -33.73
N PRO A 306 6.29 -2.52 -34.96
CA PRO A 306 5.50 -2.90 -36.13
C PRO A 306 5.10 -4.39 -36.06
N CYS A 307 3.99 -4.76 -36.70
CA CYS A 307 3.57 -6.15 -36.82
C CYS A 307 4.43 -6.89 -37.85
N ASN A 308 5.64 -7.29 -37.46
CA ASN A 308 6.63 -7.96 -38.31
C ASN A 308 7.12 -9.29 -37.67
N PRO A 309 7.88 -10.12 -38.41
CA PRO A 309 8.37 -11.40 -37.90
C PRO A 309 9.19 -11.29 -36.61
N GLU A 310 9.97 -10.23 -36.43
CA GLU A 310 10.77 -9.99 -35.23
C GLU A 310 9.90 -9.74 -34.00
N THR A 311 8.87 -8.91 -34.14
CA THR A 311 7.90 -8.62 -33.07
C THR A 311 7.09 -9.87 -32.75
N ARG A 312 6.63 -10.60 -33.78
CA ARG A 312 5.94 -11.89 -33.59
C ARG A 312 6.83 -12.89 -32.84
N LYS A 313 8.11 -12.99 -33.21
CA LYS A 313 9.08 -13.86 -32.54
C LYS A 313 9.26 -13.45 -31.07
N TRP A 314 9.45 -12.16 -30.80
CA TRP A 314 9.56 -11.67 -29.42
C TRP A 314 8.32 -12.06 -28.58
N ILE A 315 7.11 -11.83 -29.11
CA ILE A 315 5.87 -12.17 -28.39
C ILE A 315 5.79 -13.68 -28.13
N MET A 316 6.13 -14.52 -29.11
CA MET A 316 6.13 -15.97 -28.93
C MET A 316 7.17 -16.44 -27.90
N ASP A 317 8.37 -15.87 -27.93
CA ASP A 317 9.48 -16.23 -27.04
C ASP A 317 9.25 -15.75 -25.59
N ASN A 318 8.47 -14.68 -25.40
CA ASN A 318 8.31 -14.02 -24.10
C ASN A 318 6.94 -14.22 -23.44
N LEU A 319 5.87 -14.40 -24.22
CA LEU A 319 4.50 -14.54 -23.71
C LEU A 319 3.93 -15.97 -23.87
N ASP A 320 4.66 -16.89 -24.52
CA ASP A 320 4.30 -18.31 -24.71
C ASP A 320 2.82 -18.53 -25.14
N ILE A 321 2.38 -17.80 -26.17
CA ILE A 321 0.96 -17.68 -26.59
C ILE A 321 0.27 -19.04 -26.84
N ILE A 322 1.03 -20.08 -27.20
CA ILE A 322 0.48 -21.39 -27.61
C ILE A 322 0.07 -22.23 -26.39
N SER A 323 0.64 -21.98 -25.21
CA SER A 323 0.20 -22.54 -23.94
C SER A 323 0.85 -21.71 -22.83
N PRO A 324 0.26 -20.57 -22.44
CA PRO A 324 0.94 -19.56 -21.61
C PRO A 324 1.31 -20.06 -20.20
N LEU A 325 1.00 -21.32 -19.86
CA LEU A 325 0.99 -21.89 -18.52
C LEU A 325 1.41 -23.39 -18.53
N LYS A 326 2.44 -23.79 -19.30
CA LYS A 326 2.97 -25.18 -19.31
C LYS A 326 3.50 -25.63 -17.92
N LEU A 327 4.54 -26.46 -17.85
CA LEU A 327 5.13 -27.09 -16.63
C LEU A 327 5.58 -26.14 -15.50
N LYS A 328 5.31 -24.83 -15.56
CA LYS A 328 5.76 -23.78 -14.63
C LYS A 328 4.64 -23.19 -13.77
N GLY A 329 3.47 -23.82 -13.72
CA GLY A 329 2.31 -23.33 -12.97
C GLY A 329 1.43 -22.40 -13.80
N CYS A 330 0.19 -22.21 -13.33
CA CYS A 330 -0.86 -21.51 -14.06
C CYS A 330 -0.94 -20.02 -13.69
N MET A 331 -2.14 -19.54 -13.37
CA MET A 331 -2.34 -18.20 -12.82
C MET A 331 -1.74 -18.16 -11.41
N ASP A 332 -1.25 -17.00 -10.99
CA ASP A 332 -0.88 -16.80 -9.59
C ASP A 332 -2.10 -17.06 -8.68
N ASP A 333 -1.99 -18.01 -7.75
CA ASP A 333 -3.09 -18.38 -6.86
C ASP A 333 -3.28 -17.38 -5.71
N HIS A 334 -4.49 -16.84 -5.53
CA HIS A 334 -4.79 -16.14 -4.28
C HIS A 334 -4.78 -17.12 -3.08
N ILE A 335 -4.07 -16.78 -2.00
CA ILE A 335 -3.95 -17.66 -0.81
C ILE A 335 -5.10 -17.49 0.21
N GLY A 336 -6.22 -16.91 -0.22
CA GLY A 336 -7.24 -16.31 0.65
C GLY A 336 -6.74 -15.10 1.44
N GLU A 337 -7.61 -14.54 2.26
CA GLU A 337 -7.35 -13.36 3.09
C GLU A 337 -7.92 -13.51 4.50
N VAL A 338 -7.27 -12.90 5.48
CA VAL A 338 -7.87 -12.57 6.78
C VAL A 338 -8.30 -11.12 6.70
N HIS A 339 -9.55 -10.85 7.03
CA HIS A 339 -10.10 -9.49 7.09
C HIS A 339 -10.92 -9.37 8.37
N ALA A 340 -10.28 -8.95 9.46
CA ALA A 340 -10.91 -8.87 10.78
C ALA A 340 -11.06 -7.43 11.23
N MET A 341 -12.30 -6.99 11.44
CA MET A 341 -12.61 -5.70 12.04
C MET A 341 -12.68 -5.85 13.56
N HIS A 342 -12.19 -4.86 14.30
CA HIS A 342 -12.20 -4.85 15.76
C HIS A 342 -12.66 -3.50 16.27
N ASN A 343 -13.53 -3.51 17.26
CA ASN A 343 -13.99 -2.34 18.01
C ASN A 343 -13.68 -2.49 19.50
N ALA A 344 -13.86 -1.42 20.26
CA ALA A 344 -13.52 -1.40 21.70
C ALA A 344 -14.33 -2.43 22.53
N LEU A 345 -15.62 -2.63 22.20
CA LEU A 345 -16.50 -3.55 22.91
C LEU A 345 -16.05 -5.02 22.77
N GLU A 346 -15.63 -5.41 21.57
CA GLU A 346 -15.18 -6.77 21.28
C GLU A 346 -13.80 -7.09 21.87
N ILE A 347 -12.94 -6.08 21.99
CA ILE A 347 -11.58 -6.24 22.53
C ILE A 347 -11.61 -6.40 24.06
N GLY A 348 -12.41 -5.60 24.76
CA GLY A 348 -12.50 -5.60 26.23
C GLY A 348 -11.12 -5.40 26.89
N GLU A 349 -10.81 -6.25 27.88
CA GLU A 349 -9.52 -6.26 28.60
C GLU A 349 -8.35 -6.82 27.76
N GLY A 350 -8.63 -7.29 26.56
CA GLY A 350 -7.66 -7.85 25.64
C GLY A 350 -8.01 -9.28 25.22
N LYS A 351 -7.61 -9.63 24.00
CA LYS A 351 -8.00 -10.90 23.37
C LYS A 351 -6.92 -11.43 22.44
N SER A 352 -6.82 -12.75 22.39
CA SER A 352 -5.98 -13.48 21.45
C SER A 352 -6.82 -14.01 20.30
N TYR A 353 -6.32 -13.81 19.08
CA TYR A 353 -7.02 -14.18 17.85
C TYR A 353 -6.22 -15.22 17.06
N SER A 354 -6.94 -16.14 16.42
CA SER A 354 -6.40 -17.16 15.54
C SER A 354 -7.29 -17.25 14.30
N MET A 355 -7.10 -16.30 13.38
CA MET A 355 -7.97 -16.10 12.21
C MET A 355 -7.52 -16.99 11.06
N LYS A 356 -8.43 -17.80 10.52
CA LYS A 356 -8.18 -18.58 9.30
C LYS A 356 -8.42 -17.68 8.10
N SER A 357 -7.64 -17.84 7.04
CA SER A 357 -7.94 -17.17 5.77
C SER A 357 -9.29 -17.65 5.22
N ASP A 358 -10.01 -16.76 4.59
CA ASP A 358 -11.20 -17.06 3.80
C ASP A 358 -10.97 -16.62 2.35
N GLY A 359 -11.77 -17.10 1.42
CA GLY A 359 -11.62 -16.76 0.02
C GLY A 359 -12.62 -17.48 -0.86
N ARG A 360 -12.80 -16.97 -2.08
CA ARG A 360 -13.74 -17.54 -3.02
C ARG A 360 -13.13 -18.77 -3.67
N LYS A 361 -13.98 -19.62 -4.28
CA LYS A 361 -13.45 -20.63 -5.20
C LYS A 361 -13.23 -19.92 -6.53
N GLU A 362 -11.98 -19.79 -6.93
CA GLU A 362 -11.66 -19.28 -8.27
C GLU A 362 -11.76 -20.41 -9.29
N LYS A 363 -12.32 -20.07 -10.45
CA LYS A 363 -12.28 -20.95 -11.62
C LYS A 363 -10.97 -20.66 -12.31
N GLU A 364 -10.04 -21.59 -12.21
CA GLU A 364 -8.81 -21.50 -12.98
C GLU A 364 -9.04 -21.96 -14.41
N ILE A 365 -8.30 -21.35 -15.33
CA ILE A 365 -8.27 -21.74 -16.75
C ILE A 365 -7.61 -23.13 -16.89
N CYS A 366 -6.80 -23.54 -15.91
CA CYS A 366 -6.14 -24.83 -15.88
C CYS A 366 -7.01 -25.93 -15.28
N LEU A 367 -7.06 -27.07 -15.97
CA LEU A 367 -7.92 -28.23 -15.66
C LEU A 367 -7.67 -28.87 -14.28
N CYS A 368 -6.54 -28.58 -13.63
CA CYS A 368 -6.08 -29.32 -12.45
C CYS A 368 -6.13 -28.54 -11.12
N GLU A 369 -6.41 -27.23 -11.15
CA GLU A 369 -6.08 -26.36 -10.00
C GLU A 369 -7.24 -25.49 -9.53
N SER A 370 -8.50 -25.97 -9.49
CA SER A 370 -9.56 -25.21 -8.79
C SER A 370 -9.40 -25.21 -7.25
N GLY A 371 -8.42 -24.45 -6.76
CA GLY A 371 -8.02 -24.41 -5.37
C GLY A 371 -9.06 -23.76 -4.48
N LYS A 372 -9.39 -24.40 -3.35
CA LYS A 372 -10.13 -23.73 -2.27
C LYS A 372 -9.19 -22.71 -1.61
N GLN A 373 -9.53 -21.43 -1.66
CA GLN A 373 -8.76 -20.35 -0.99
C GLN A 373 -9.03 -20.29 0.52
N LYS A 374 -10.12 -20.91 0.95
CA LYS A 374 -10.53 -21.01 2.35
C LYS A 374 -9.55 -21.84 3.18
N ASN A 375 -9.16 -21.29 4.33
CA ASN A 375 -8.36 -21.93 5.38
C ASN A 375 -6.97 -22.39 4.89
N ARG A 376 -6.39 -21.65 3.94
CA ARG A 376 -5.02 -21.86 3.45
C ARG A 376 -3.98 -21.47 4.50
N PHE A 377 -4.19 -20.38 5.23
CA PHE A 377 -3.33 -19.99 6.34
C PHE A 377 -4.11 -19.56 7.59
N VAL A 378 -3.39 -19.41 8.70
CA VAL A 378 -3.89 -18.92 9.98
C VAL A 378 -2.99 -17.79 10.47
N LEU A 379 -3.57 -16.60 10.69
CA LEU A 379 -2.91 -15.46 11.31
C LEU A 379 -3.17 -15.47 12.82
N LYS A 380 -2.11 -15.33 13.62
CA LYS A 380 -2.18 -15.23 15.08
C LYS A 380 -1.69 -13.87 15.56
N TYR A 381 -2.52 -13.19 16.34
CA TYR A 381 -2.22 -11.90 16.93
C TYR A 381 -2.98 -11.70 18.25
N THR A 382 -2.53 -10.72 19.04
CA THR A 382 -3.20 -10.31 20.28
C THR A 382 -3.52 -8.82 20.20
N ILE A 383 -4.64 -8.41 20.78
CA ILE A 383 -4.98 -7.00 20.98
C ILE A 383 -5.17 -6.82 22.47
N ALA A 384 -4.49 -5.84 23.06
CA ALA A 384 -4.61 -5.53 24.49
C ALA A 384 -4.69 -4.00 24.70
N PRO A 385 -5.43 -3.53 25.71
CA PRO A 385 -5.31 -2.15 26.17
C PRO A 385 -3.85 -1.82 26.45
N ALA A 386 -3.41 -0.65 26.03
CA ALA A 386 -2.07 -0.14 26.30
C ALA A 386 -2.18 1.03 27.28
N THR A 387 -1.36 1.00 28.33
CA THR A 387 -1.23 2.14 29.24
C THR A 387 -0.53 3.29 28.51
N TYR A 388 -0.85 4.52 28.91
CA TYR A 388 -0.28 5.72 28.30
C TYR A 388 1.23 5.81 28.47
#